data_AF-A0A933EUF1-F1
#
_entry.id   AF-A0A933EUF1-F1
#
_cell.length_a   1.000
_cell.length_b   1.000
_cell.length_c   1.000
_cell.angle_alpha   90.00
_cell.angle_beta   90.00
_cell.angle_gamma   90.00
#
_symmetry.space_group_name_H-M   'P 1'
#
loop_
_entity.id
_entity.type
_entity.pdbx_description
1 polymer ?
#
loop_
_entity_poly.entity_id
_entity_poly.type
_entity_poly.pdbx_seq_one_letter_code
_entity_poly.pdbx_strand_id
1 'polypeptide(L)'
;MIILAHRGNLDGIAGARRENSPEAVRDALEAGFGVEIDVRAQGTRLYVSHDRRRWVRTRAFERYEPLLRRADGQSIGLDIKDPGAVAPLERRLRSLKLRRAFLFDFELAGARPTSVRRHAVRVSDLPAEDYRRRDLARWAYIWLDEMRREWVTAALVRDLRRRSRARILWVSPELHGRPHTRRWRAARRWPIDGICTDYPLEFQRWWTDR
;
A
#
# COMPACT_ATOMS: atom_id res chain seq x y z
N MET A 1 -2.39 7.92 13.04
CA MET A 1 -2.24 6.61 12.35
C MET A 1 -2.63 6.81 10.90
N ILE A 2 -1.87 6.29 9.94
CA ILE A 2 -2.25 6.22 8.52
C ILE A 2 -3.13 4.98 8.35
N ILE A 3 -4.31 5.13 7.74
CA ILE A 3 -5.16 4.00 7.37
C ILE A 3 -5.28 4.04 5.86
N LEU A 4 -4.84 2.97 5.19
CA LEU A 4 -5.01 2.79 3.76
C LEU A 4 -6.18 1.84 3.52
N ALA A 5 -7.16 2.31 2.76
CA ALA A 5 -8.21 1.49 2.16
C ALA A 5 -7.58 0.62 1.05
N HIS A 6 -7.44 -0.68 1.30
CA HIS A 6 -6.94 -1.63 0.31
C HIS A 6 -7.86 -1.63 -0.91
N ARG A 7 -7.31 -1.33 -2.09
CA ARG A 7 -8.07 -1.17 -3.35
C ARG A 7 -9.29 -0.24 -3.28
N GLY A 8 -9.32 0.67 -2.30
CA GLY A 8 -10.45 1.57 -2.05
C GLY A 8 -11.64 0.96 -1.29
N ASN A 9 -11.50 -0.22 -0.68
CA ASN A 9 -12.54 -0.82 0.17
C ASN A 9 -12.74 0.00 1.45
N LEU A 10 -13.99 0.12 1.91
CA LEU A 10 -14.34 0.87 3.13
C LEU A 10 -14.76 -0.02 4.31
N ASP A 11 -15.47 -1.12 4.01
CA ASP A 11 -16.06 -2.02 5.00
C ASP A 11 -16.08 -3.46 4.47
N GLY A 12 -14.91 -3.92 4.04
CA GLY A 12 -14.73 -5.21 3.38
C GLY A 12 -14.80 -5.15 1.86
N ILE A 13 -14.62 -6.32 1.24
CA ILE A 13 -14.61 -6.47 -0.22
C ILE A 13 -16.04 -6.31 -0.77
N ALA A 14 -16.30 -5.19 -1.43
CA ALA A 14 -17.58 -4.90 -2.08
C ALA A 14 -17.71 -5.48 -3.51
N GLY A 15 -16.81 -6.40 -3.87
CA GLY A 15 -16.79 -7.13 -5.14
C GLY A 15 -15.79 -6.59 -6.18
N ALA A 16 -15.43 -7.46 -7.12
CA ALA A 16 -14.33 -7.23 -8.08
C ALA A 16 -14.53 -6.04 -9.04
N ARG A 17 -15.77 -5.53 -9.19
CA ARG A 17 -16.05 -4.31 -9.98
C ARG A 17 -15.81 -3.03 -9.18
N ARG A 18 -15.90 -3.12 -7.85
CA ARG A 18 -15.70 -1.99 -6.93
C ARG A 18 -14.22 -1.81 -6.63
N GLU A 19 -13.52 -2.88 -6.31
CA GLU A 19 -12.08 -2.83 -6.02
C GLU A 19 -11.30 -2.15 -7.14
N ASN A 20 -10.34 -1.31 -6.77
CA ASN A 20 -9.52 -0.52 -7.67
C ASN A 20 -10.29 0.44 -8.58
N SER A 21 -11.61 0.61 -8.45
CA SER A 21 -12.36 1.53 -9.29
C SER A 21 -12.12 2.99 -8.88
N PRO A 22 -12.21 3.97 -9.80
CA PRO A 22 -12.11 5.39 -9.43
C PRO A 22 -13.16 5.80 -8.41
N GLU A 23 -14.34 5.20 -8.47
CA GLU A 23 -15.39 5.44 -7.50
C GLU A 23 -14.96 4.95 -6.11
N ALA A 24 -14.18 3.87 -5.99
CA ALA A 24 -13.76 3.31 -4.68
C ALA A 24 -12.65 4.17 -4.10
N VAL A 25 -11.71 4.57 -4.96
CA VAL A 25 -10.66 5.52 -4.61
C VAL A 25 -11.24 6.84 -4.14
N ARG A 26 -12.24 7.39 -4.84
CA ARG A 26 -12.93 8.61 -4.42
C ARG A 26 -13.55 8.45 -3.05
N ASP A 27 -14.40 7.44 -2.86
CA ASP A 27 -15.13 7.24 -1.61
C ASP A 27 -14.17 7.03 -0.42
N ALA A 28 -13.06 6.31 -0.62
CA ALA A 28 -12.02 6.14 0.41
C ALA A 28 -11.35 7.47 0.80
N LEU A 29 -10.99 8.30 -0.20
CA LEU A 29 -10.37 9.60 0.04
C LEU A 29 -11.34 10.58 0.71
N GLU A 30 -12.61 10.60 0.27
CA GLU A 30 -13.68 11.44 0.84
C GLU A 30 -14.02 11.02 2.28
N ALA A 31 -13.89 9.74 2.62
CA ALA A 31 -13.99 9.25 3.99
C ALA A 31 -12.76 9.60 4.86
N GLY A 32 -11.75 10.27 4.31
CA GLY A 32 -10.55 10.70 5.02
C GLY A 32 -9.43 9.66 5.09
N PHE A 33 -9.58 8.51 4.44
CA PHE A 33 -8.57 7.46 4.41
C PHE A 33 -7.55 7.70 3.30
N GLY A 34 -6.34 7.17 3.48
CA GLY A 34 -5.47 6.92 2.35
C GLY A 34 -5.98 5.74 1.53
N VAL A 35 -5.36 5.51 0.38
CA VAL A 35 -5.77 4.43 -0.53
C VAL A 35 -4.55 3.65 -0.96
N GLU A 36 -4.73 2.34 -1.13
CA GLU A 36 -3.82 1.48 -1.86
C GLU A 36 -4.50 1.09 -3.18
N ILE A 37 -3.78 1.10 -4.30
CA ILE A 37 -4.28 0.62 -5.59
C ILE A 37 -3.19 -0.14 -6.37
N ASP A 38 -3.63 -1.14 -7.13
CA ASP A 38 -2.77 -1.99 -7.94
C ASP A 38 -2.47 -1.37 -9.32
N VAL A 39 -1.20 -1.16 -9.65
CA VAL A 39 -0.79 -0.53 -10.91
C VAL A 39 -0.03 -1.50 -11.82
N ARG A 40 -0.46 -1.52 -13.08
CA ARG A 40 0.10 -2.33 -14.18
C ARG A 40 0.47 -1.47 -15.38
N ALA A 41 1.20 -2.05 -16.33
CA ALA A 41 1.56 -1.39 -17.58
C ALA A 41 1.36 -2.28 -18.81
N GLN A 42 0.95 -1.67 -19.92
CA GLN A 42 0.97 -2.26 -21.26
C GLN A 42 1.77 -1.32 -22.17
N GLY A 43 3.05 -1.64 -22.38
CA GLY A 43 4.00 -0.70 -22.96
C GLY A 43 4.20 0.51 -22.04
N THR A 44 3.99 1.72 -22.54
CA THR A 44 4.06 2.97 -21.74
C THR A 44 2.75 3.33 -21.05
N ARG A 45 1.65 2.61 -21.34
CA ARG A 45 0.32 2.92 -20.82
C ARG A 45 0.11 2.27 -19.46
N LEU A 46 -0.18 3.09 -18.45
CA LEU A 46 -0.50 2.64 -17.11
C LEU A 46 -2.01 2.33 -16.99
N TYR A 47 -2.35 1.32 -16.21
CA TYR A 47 -3.72 1.01 -15.84
C TYR A 47 -3.79 0.43 -14.42
N VAL A 48 -4.96 0.56 -13.80
CA VAL A 48 -5.21 0.05 -12.45
C VAL A 48 -5.95 -1.28 -12.54
N SER A 49 -5.36 -2.33 -11.98
CA SER A 49 -5.92 -3.68 -11.94
C SER A 49 -5.03 -4.62 -11.13
N HIS A 50 -5.62 -5.38 -10.20
CA HIS A 50 -4.91 -6.48 -9.53
C HIS A 50 -4.46 -7.54 -10.52
N ASP A 51 -5.39 -8.12 -11.29
CA ASP A 51 -5.07 -9.17 -12.27
C ASP A 51 -4.59 -8.57 -13.59
N ARG A 52 -3.80 -9.35 -14.35
CA ARG A 52 -3.42 -8.98 -15.72
C ARG A 52 -4.65 -8.93 -16.60
N ARG A 53 -4.84 -7.79 -17.28
CA ARG A 53 -5.95 -7.54 -18.20
C ARG A 53 -5.46 -6.68 -19.36
N ARG A 54 -6.15 -6.75 -20.50
CA ARG A 54 -5.89 -5.83 -21.61
C ARG A 54 -6.14 -4.40 -21.15
N TRP A 55 -5.24 -3.49 -21.50
CA TRP A 55 -5.45 -2.07 -21.26
C TRP A 55 -6.75 -1.59 -21.92
N VAL A 56 -7.55 -0.86 -21.16
CA VAL A 56 -8.77 -0.20 -21.63
C VAL A 56 -8.87 1.18 -20.99
N ARG A 57 -9.46 2.14 -21.70
CA ARG A 57 -9.58 3.54 -21.26
C ARG A 57 -10.28 3.68 -19.90
N THR A 58 -11.23 2.80 -19.59
CA THR A 58 -11.95 2.79 -18.32
C THR A 58 -11.08 2.38 -17.13
N ARG A 59 -9.90 1.79 -17.33
CA ARG A 59 -8.95 1.45 -16.25
C ARG A 59 -7.66 2.26 -16.31
N ALA A 60 -7.56 3.17 -17.27
CA ALA A 60 -6.38 3.99 -17.48
C ALA A 60 -6.04 4.78 -16.21
N PHE A 61 -4.76 4.80 -15.82
CA PHE A 61 -4.31 5.46 -14.59
C PHE A 61 -4.69 6.96 -14.56
N GLU A 62 -4.80 7.57 -15.74
CA GLU A 62 -5.24 8.94 -15.97
C GLU A 62 -6.60 9.26 -15.33
N ARG A 63 -7.49 8.27 -15.22
CA ARG A 63 -8.79 8.45 -14.54
C ARG A 63 -8.67 8.69 -13.05
N TYR A 64 -7.59 8.23 -12.43
CA TYR A 64 -7.39 8.33 -10.98
C TYR A 64 -6.70 9.64 -10.61
N GLU A 65 -5.95 10.25 -11.52
CA GLU A 65 -5.14 11.43 -11.22
C GLU A 65 -5.91 12.62 -10.63
N PRO A 66 -7.12 12.98 -11.13
CA PRO A 66 -7.90 14.05 -10.50
C PRO A 66 -8.26 13.72 -9.04
N LEU A 67 -8.53 12.45 -8.74
CA LEU A 67 -8.84 11.98 -7.39
C LEU A 67 -7.59 12.03 -6.52
N LEU A 68 -6.47 11.52 -7.01
CA LEU A 68 -5.20 11.52 -6.27
C LEU A 68 -4.69 12.93 -6.00
N ARG A 69 -4.93 13.90 -6.91
CA ARG A 69 -4.59 15.32 -6.69
C ARG A 69 -5.47 15.98 -5.62
N ARG A 70 -6.68 15.48 -5.40
CA ARG A 70 -7.60 15.94 -4.35
C ARG A 70 -7.32 15.31 -2.99
N ALA A 71 -6.39 14.36 -2.90
CA ALA A 71 -5.94 13.84 -1.62
C ALA A 71 -5.29 14.98 -0.81
N ASP A 72 -6.04 15.49 0.17
CA ASP A 72 -5.60 16.48 1.14
C ASP A 72 -4.77 15.83 2.26
N GLY A 73 -3.53 15.50 1.92
CA GLY A 73 -2.59 14.95 2.89
C GLY A 73 -2.79 13.48 3.24
N GLN A 74 -3.74 12.77 2.63
CA GLN A 74 -3.80 11.31 2.72
C GLN A 74 -2.62 10.65 1.98
N SER A 75 -2.26 9.44 2.40
CA SER A 75 -1.21 8.63 1.77
C SER A 75 -1.78 7.80 0.62
N ILE A 76 -1.00 7.63 -0.44
CA ILE A 76 -1.38 6.85 -1.63
C ILE A 76 -0.34 5.73 -1.82
N GLY A 77 -0.72 4.49 -1.53
CA GLY A 77 0.07 3.31 -1.85
C GLY A 77 -0.19 2.86 -3.28
N LEU A 78 0.86 2.64 -4.06
CA LEU A 78 0.77 2.16 -5.44
C LEU A 78 1.52 0.84 -5.55
N ASP A 79 0.79 -0.26 -5.54
CA ASP A 79 1.36 -1.60 -5.64
C ASP A 79 1.81 -1.85 -7.09
N ILE A 80 3.09 -2.15 -7.27
CA ILE A 80 3.63 -2.47 -8.58
C ILE A 80 3.36 -3.93 -8.88
N LYS A 81 2.52 -4.19 -9.88
CA LYS A 81 2.19 -5.55 -10.34
C LYS A 81 2.90 -5.99 -11.62
N ASP A 82 3.58 -5.06 -12.30
CA ASP A 82 4.35 -5.31 -13.51
C ASP A 82 5.62 -4.44 -13.53
N PRO A 83 6.78 -4.98 -13.94
CA PRO A 83 8.04 -4.24 -13.91
C PRO A 83 8.04 -3.05 -14.88
N GLY A 84 7.30 -3.16 -15.98
CA GLY A 84 7.10 -2.06 -16.94
C GLY A 84 6.38 -0.84 -16.37
N ALA A 85 5.70 -0.96 -15.22
CA ALA A 85 4.98 0.16 -14.61
C ALA A 85 5.88 1.15 -13.85
N VAL A 86 7.06 0.72 -13.40
CA VAL A 86 7.91 1.53 -12.51
C VAL A 86 8.29 2.88 -13.12
N ALA A 87 9.00 2.87 -14.25
CA ALA A 87 9.51 4.11 -14.83
C ALA A 87 8.40 5.08 -15.31
N PRO A 88 7.32 4.62 -15.99
CA PRO A 88 6.19 5.48 -16.32
C PRO A 88 5.51 6.06 -15.07
N LEU A 89 5.31 5.26 -14.02
CA LEU A 89 4.62 5.71 -12.82
C LEU A 89 5.46 6.73 -12.06
N GLU A 90 6.76 6.50 -11.88
CA GLU A 90 7.65 7.48 -11.24
C GLU A 90 7.68 8.83 -11.97
N ARG A 91 7.69 8.83 -13.32
CA ARG A 91 7.57 10.07 -14.12
C ARG A 91 6.23 10.76 -13.84
N ARG A 92 5.14 9.99 -13.78
CA ARG A 92 3.81 10.53 -13.55
C ARG A 92 3.66 11.11 -12.14
N LEU A 93 4.17 10.45 -11.11
CA LEU A 93 4.13 10.97 -9.75
C LEU A 93 4.91 12.27 -9.57
N ARG A 94 6.02 12.43 -10.30
CA ARG A 94 6.74 13.71 -10.36
C ARG A 94 5.89 14.82 -10.97
N SER A 95 5.23 14.57 -12.10
CA SER A 95 4.39 15.59 -12.77
C SER A 95 3.10 15.90 -12.01
N LEU A 96 2.53 14.92 -11.32
CA LEU A 96 1.35 15.11 -10.47
C LEU A 96 1.66 15.80 -9.13
N LYS A 97 2.94 15.90 -8.74
CA LYS A 97 3.41 16.46 -7.46
C LYS A 97 2.77 15.77 -6.23
N LEU A 98 2.42 14.48 -6.33
CA LEU A 98 1.80 13.72 -5.23
C LEU A 98 2.83 13.44 -4.12
N ARG A 99 2.91 14.29 -3.10
CA ARG A 99 3.98 14.23 -2.08
C ARG A 99 3.91 13.00 -1.16
N ARG A 100 2.72 12.44 -0.98
CA ARG A 100 2.45 11.29 -0.10
C ARG A 100 2.10 10.01 -0.84
N ALA A 101 2.41 9.98 -2.14
CA ALA A 101 2.37 8.76 -2.93
C ALA A 101 3.68 7.98 -2.77
N PHE A 102 3.57 6.68 -2.60
CA PHE A 102 4.69 5.77 -2.59
C PHE A 102 4.40 4.50 -3.40
N LEU A 103 5.42 3.92 -4.00
CA LEU A 103 5.32 2.68 -4.76
C LEU A 103 6.00 1.55 -3.97
N PHE A 104 5.50 0.34 -4.10
CA PHE A 104 6.00 -0.82 -3.35
C PHE A 104 5.86 -2.11 -4.16
N ASP A 105 6.27 -3.23 -3.57
CA ASP A 105 6.19 -4.58 -4.16
C ASP A 105 7.01 -4.86 -5.42
N PHE A 106 8.06 -4.06 -5.62
CA PHE A 106 9.05 -4.23 -6.69
C PHE A 106 9.57 -5.66 -6.83
N GLU A 107 9.92 -6.32 -5.73
CA GLU A 107 10.49 -7.66 -5.76
C GLU A 107 9.49 -8.71 -6.23
N LEU A 108 8.20 -8.57 -5.90
CA LEU A 108 7.16 -9.47 -6.43
C LEU A 108 6.94 -9.23 -7.94
N ALA A 109 7.04 -7.98 -8.38
CA ALA A 109 6.96 -7.63 -9.80
C ALA A 109 8.21 -7.98 -10.60
N GLY A 110 9.30 -8.46 -9.97
CA GLY A 110 10.58 -8.65 -10.66
C GLY A 110 11.17 -7.32 -11.15
N ALA A 111 10.96 -6.24 -10.39
CA ALA A 111 11.33 -4.88 -10.73
C ALA A 111 12.38 -4.31 -9.75
N ARG A 112 12.95 -3.16 -10.10
CA ARG A 112 13.78 -2.36 -9.20
C ARG A 112 13.36 -0.89 -9.29
N PRO A 113 13.30 -0.17 -8.16
CA PRO A 113 12.96 1.25 -8.19
C PRO A 113 14.12 2.07 -8.78
N THR A 114 13.84 3.23 -9.38
CA THR A 114 14.92 4.12 -9.88
C THR A 114 15.42 5.09 -8.81
N SER A 115 14.65 5.28 -7.73
CA SER A 115 15.03 6.07 -6.55
C SER A 115 14.56 5.38 -5.27
N VAL A 116 14.66 5.97 -4.08
CA VAL A 116 14.09 5.40 -2.83
C VAL A 116 13.23 6.39 -2.04
N ARG A 117 13.23 7.67 -2.44
CA ARG A 117 12.50 8.76 -1.76
C ARG A 117 10.97 8.62 -1.82
N ARG A 118 10.45 7.77 -2.71
CA ARG A 118 9.02 7.54 -2.93
C ARG A 118 8.67 6.06 -2.86
N HIS A 119 9.53 5.24 -2.26
CA HIS A 119 9.37 3.79 -2.32
C HIS A 119 9.31 3.17 -0.96
N ALA A 120 8.53 2.09 -0.87
CA ALA A 120 8.59 1.20 0.26
C ALA A 120 9.49 0.01 -0.07
N VAL A 121 10.27 -0.42 0.92
CA VAL A 121 10.83 -1.76 0.94
C VAL A 121 9.80 -2.69 1.54
N ARG A 122 9.52 -3.82 0.88
CA ARG A 122 8.75 -4.88 1.52
C ARG A 122 9.63 -5.63 2.53
N VAL A 123 9.02 -5.92 3.67
CA VAL A 123 9.55 -6.78 4.72
C VAL A 123 8.50 -7.84 4.99
N SER A 124 8.72 -9.05 4.49
CA SER A 124 7.78 -10.16 4.67
C SER A 124 8.45 -11.47 5.09
N ASP A 125 7.62 -12.50 5.31
CA ASP A 125 8.02 -13.89 5.57
C ASP A 125 8.21 -14.72 4.29
N LEU A 126 8.34 -14.08 3.13
CA LEU A 126 8.70 -14.77 1.89
C LEU A 126 10.19 -15.22 1.91
N PRO A 127 10.53 -16.44 1.46
CA PRO A 127 11.89 -16.99 1.58
C PRO A 127 12.99 -16.17 0.90
N ALA A 128 12.64 -15.44 -0.17
CA ALA A 128 13.57 -14.60 -0.92
C ALA A 128 13.89 -13.25 -0.24
N GLU A 129 13.23 -12.94 0.89
CA GLU A 129 13.34 -11.65 1.56
C GLU A 129 14.09 -11.76 2.89
N ASP A 130 15.42 -11.58 2.84
CA ASP A 130 16.20 -11.33 4.05
C ASP A 130 16.29 -9.83 4.33
N TYR A 131 15.29 -9.29 5.04
CA TYR A 131 15.30 -7.90 5.45
C TYR A 131 16.40 -7.58 6.47
N ARG A 132 16.98 -8.58 7.15
CA ARG A 132 18.00 -8.32 8.18
C ARG A 132 19.28 -7.76 7.57
N ARG A 133 19.59 -8.16 6.33
CA ARG A 133 20.75 -7.67 5.57
C ARG A 133 20.47 -6.42 4.74
N ARG A 134 19.20 -5.97 4.67
CA ARG A 134 18.84 -4.77 3.90
C ARG A 134 19.23 -3.50 4.66
N ASP A 135 19.76 -2.54 3.93
CA ASP A 135 19.89 -1.17 4.40
C ASP A 135 18.52 -0.47 4.34
N LEU A 136 17.86 -0.46 5.50
CA LEU A 136 16.51 0.08 5.67
C LEU A 136 16.52 1.62 5.77
N ALA A 137 17.67 2.25 6.03
CA ALA A 137 17.76 3.69 6.30
C ALA A 137 17.48 4.53 5.05
N ARG A 138 17.71 3.97 3.85
CA ARG A 138 17.48 4.66 2.58
C ARG A 138 16.01 4.77 2.16
N TRP A 139 15.13 3.91 2.69
CA TRP A 139 13.76 3.79 2.22
C TRP A 139 12.84 4.80 2.91
N ALA A 140 11.87 5.33 2.17
CA ALA A 140 10.89 6.26 2.72
C ALA A 140 9.78 5.54 3.51
N TYR A 141 9.47 4.30 3.12
CA TYR A 141 8.45 3.46 3.73
C TYR A 141 8.98 2.04 3.94
N ILE A 142 8.41 1.35 4.92
CA ILE A 142 8.52 -0.09 5.10
C ILE A 142 7.11 -0.65 4.98
N TRP A 143 6.91 -1.54 4.01
CA TRP A 143 5.69 -2.30 3.81
C TRP A 143 5.85 -3.65 4.53
N LEU A 144 5.30 -3.73 5.74
CA LEU A 144 5.48 -4.86 6.64
C LEU A 144 4.34 -5.86 6.45
N ASP A 145 4.64 -6.99 5.84
CA ASP A 145 3.65 -7.94 5.37
C ASP A 145 3.81 -9.34 5.99
N GLU A 146 2.71 -9.91 6.48
CA GLU A 146 2.66 -11.23 7.09
C GLU A 146 2.08 -12.24 6.11
N MET A 147 2.63 -12.33 4.90
CA MET A 147 2.09 -13.07 3.75
C MET A 147 1.60 -14.49 4.08
N ARG A 148 2.38 -15.29 4.84
CA ARG A 148 2.03 -16.70 5.10
C ARG A 148 1.62 -16.96 6.53
N ARG A 149 2.33 -16.38 7.50
CA ARG A 149 2.09 -16.62 8.93
C ARG A 149 2.22 -15.35 9.75
N GLU A 150 1.72 -15.40 10.97
CA GLU A 150 2.01 -14.37 11.95
C GLU A 150 3.46 -14.50 12.45
N TRP A 151 4.23 -13.42 12.37
CA TRP A 151 5.63 -13.34 12.78
C TRP A 151 6.04 -11.95 13.29
N VAL A 152 5.27 -10.91 12.99
CA VAL A 152 5.52 -9.54 13.44
C VAL A 152 5.28 -9.42 14.95
N THR A 153 6.17 -8.69 15.61
CA THR A 153 6.11 -8.44 17.06
C THR A 153 6.47 -6.99 17.35
N ALA A 154 6.09 -6.50 18.54
CA ALA A 154 6.50 -5.16 18.98
C ALA A 154 8.04 -5.00 19.01
N ALA A 155 8.77 -6.06 19.39
CA ALA A 155 10.23 -6.05 19.42
C ALA A 155 10.83 -5.90 18.02
N LEU A 156 10.29 -6.61 17.03
CA LEU A 156 10.67 -6.46 15.63
C LEU A 156 10.43 -5.03 15.13
N VAL A 157 9.23 -4.48 15.34
CA VAL A 157 8.92 -3.13 14.83
C VAL A 157 9.82 -2.08 15.50
N ARG A 158 10.15 -2.23 16.79
CA ARG A 158 11.16 -1.38 17.45
C ARG A 158 12.55 -1.52 16.83
N ASP A 159 12.96 -2.73 16.43
CA ASP A 159 14.22 -2.92 15.70
C ASP A 159 14.23 -2.19 14.35
N LEU A 160 13.17 -2.33 13.57
CA LEU A 160 13.00 -1.62 12.30
C LEU A 160 13.10 -0.09 12.49
N ARG A 161 12.49 0.45 13.56
CA ARG A 161 12.59 1.88 13.92
C ARG A 161 13.99 2.33 14.29
N ARG A 162 14.78 1.49 14.98
CA ARG A 162 16.18 1.83 15.28
C ARG A 162 17.03 1.92 14.02
N ARG A 163 16.68 1.14 12.99
CA ARG A 163 17.44 1.01 11.74
C ARG A 163 16.97 1.95 10.63
N SER A 164 15.83 2.63 10.79
CA SER A 164 15.24 3.44 9.73
C SER A 164 14.33 4.55 10.26
N ARG A 165 14.32 5.68 9.54
CA ARG A 165 13.35 6.77 9.69
C ARG A 165 12.09 6.55 8.82
N ALA A 166 12.02 5.45 8.08
CA ALA A 166 10.91 5.12 7.21
C ALA A 166 9.57 5.08 7.97
N ARG A 167 8.49 5.40 7.25
CA ARG A 167 7.15 5.13 7.76
C ARG A 167 6.86 3.63 7.69
N ILE A 168 6.45 3.02 8.79
CA ILE A 168 6.15 1.58 8.86
C ILE A 168 4.64 1.39 8.69
N LEU A 169 4.23 0.83 7.56
CA LEU A 169 2.85 0.45 7.28
C LEU A 169 2.74 -1.06 7.36
N TRP A 170 1.77 -1.55 8.14
CA TRP A 170 1.54 -2.98 8.32
C TRP A 170 0.35 -3.45 7.49
N VAL A 171 0.46 -4.64 6.91
CA VAL A 171 -0.59 -5.25 6.12
C VAL A 171 -1.49 -6.08 7.01
N SER A 172 -2.77 -5.78 6.97
CA SER A 172 -3.78 -6.45 7.76
C SER A 172 -3.99 -7.91 7.27
N PRO A 173 -4.21 -8.89 8.16
CA PRO A 173 -4.13 -10.30 7.79
C PRO A 173 -5.28 -10.79 6.90
N GLU A 174 -6.40 -10.08 6.85
CA GLU A 174 -7.55 -10.39 5.98
C GLU A 174 -7.23 -10.21 4.50
N LEU A 175 -6.22 -9.39 4.14
CA LEU A 175 -5.72 -9.33 2.77
C LEU A 175 -5.13 -10.68 2.30
N HIS A 176 -4.82 -11.56 3.26
CA HIS A 176 -4.37 -12.93 3.04
C HIS A 176 -5.40 -13.98 3.48
N GLY A 177 -6.67 -13.58 3.60
CA GLY A 177 -7.79 -14.48 3.93
C GLY A 177 -7.82 -14.97 5.37
N ARG A 178 -7.19 -14.25 6.32
CA ARG A 178 -7.14 -14.64 7.74
C ARG A 178 -7.92 -13.66 8.63
N PRO A 179 -8.46 -14.11 9.78
CA PRO A 179 -9.17 -13.23 10.70
C PRO A 179 -8.30 -12.08 11.26
N HIS A 180 -8.84 -10.86 11.28
CA HIS A 180 -8.09 -9.66 11.63
C HIS A 180 -8.23 -9.18 13.07
N THR A 181 -9.38 -9.36 13.71
CA THR A 181 -9.70 -8.75 15.02
C THR A 181 -8.66 -9.07 16.11
N ARG A 182 -8.25 -10.35 16.25
CA ARG A 182 -7.21 -10.73 17.22
C ARG A 182 -5.88 -10.07 16.89
N ARG A 183 -5.51 -10.04 15.61
CA ARG A 183 -4.21 -9.54 15.17
C ARG A 183 -4.11 -8.03 15.31
N TRP A 184 -5.19 -7.29 15.05
CA TRP A 184 -5.30 -5.87 15.33
C TRP A 184 -5.02 -5.55 16.79
N ARG A 185 -5.60 -6.31 17.73
CA ARG A 185 -5.32 -6.16 19.17
C ARG A 185 -3.83 -6.34 19.50
N ALA A 186 -3.15 -7.30 18.87
CA ALA A 186 -1.71 -7.46 19.02
C ALA A 186 -0.94 -6.24 18.45
N ALA A 187 -1.35 -5.77 17.26
CA ALA A 187 -0.77 -4.63 16.57
C ALA A 187 -0.91 -3.30 17.31
N ARG A 188 -1.89 -3.18 18.22
CA ARG A 188 -2.08 -2.00 19.09
C ARG A 188 -0.83 -1.62 19.89
N ARG A 189 0.03 -2.60 20.20
CA ARG A 189 1.27 -2.40 20.96
C ARG A 189 2.49 -2.12 20.09
N TRP A 190 2.35 -2.15 18.77
CA TRP A 190 3.45 -1.99 17.84
C TRP A 190 3.62 -0.51 17.48
N PRO A 191 4.85 0.03 17.46
CA PRO A 191 5.09 1.41 17.05
C PRO A 191 5.08 1.58 15.51
N ILE A 192 3.99 1.15 14.86
CA ILE A 192 3.72 1.32 13.43
C ILE A 192 3.13 2.71 13.15
N ASP A 193 3.30 3.23 11.93
CA ASP A 193 2.68 4.50 11.50
C ASP A 193 1.31 4.32 10.87
N GLY A 194 1.03 3.12 10.34
CA GLY A 194 -0.21 2.86 9.63
C GLY A 194 -0.50 1.40 9.35
N ILE A 195 -1.69 1.17 8.80
CA ILE A 195 -2.20 -0.13 8.36
C ILE A 195 -2.78 -0.02 6.94
N CYS A 196 -2.71 -1.10 6.17
CA CYS A 196 -3.52 -1.32 4.97
C CYS A 196 -4.52 -2.44 5.24
N THR A 197 -5.81 -2.18 5.03
CA THR A 197 -6.91 -3.07 5.40
C THR A 197 -8.08 -2.97 4.42
N ASP A 198 -8.84 -4.05 4.28
CA ASP A 198 -10.13 -4.03 3.57
C ASP A 198 -11.24 -3.36 4.40
N TYR A 199 -11.04 -3.17 5.70
CA TYR A 199 -12.04 -2.69 6.66
C TYR A 199 -11.58 -1.40 7.38
N PRO A 200 -11.25 -0.30 6.66
CA PRO A 200 -10.74 0.92 7.30
C PRO A 200 -11.75 1.59 8.24
N LEU A 201 -13.06 1.53 7.94
CA LEU A 201 -14.09 2.07 8.83
C LEU A 201 -14.17 1.29 10.15
N GLU A 202 -14.16 -0.05 10.08
CA GLU A 202 -14.11 -0.91 11.27
C GLU A 202 -12.84 -0.65 12.08
N PHE A 203 -11.68 -0.62 11.41
CA PHE A 203 -10.40 -0.37 12.05
C PHE A 203 -10.37 0.99 12.74
N GLN A 204 -10.89 2.05 12.08
CA GLN A 204 -10.92 3.39 12.66
C GLN A 204 -11.72 3.41 13.95
N ARG A 205 -12.96 2.90 13.94
CA ARG A 205 -13.82 2.80 15.15
C ARG A 205 -13.08 2.05 16.26
N TRP A 206 -12.56 0.87 15.93
CA TRP A 206 -11.82 0.03 16.86
C TRP A 206 -10.56 0.72 17.43
N TRP A 207 -9.88 1.56 16.63
CA TRP A 207 -8.68 2.29 17.05
C TRP A 207 -8.98 3.53 17.90
N THR A 208 -10.11 4.19 17.66
CA THR A 208 -10.54 5.42 18.34
C THR A 208 -11.26 5.18 19.66
N ASP A 209 -11.96 4.06 19.83
CA ASP A 209 -12.70 3.67 21.05
C ASP A 209 -11.75 3.31 22.21
N ARG A 210 -10.88 4.25 22.55
CA ARG A 210 -9.88 4.16 23.60
C ARG A 210 -10.46 4.44 24.98
#